data_AF-A0AAV8SUI6-F1
#
_entry.id   AF-A0AAV8SUI6-F1
#
_cell.length_a   1.000
_cell.length_b   1.000
_cell.length_c   1.000
_cell.angle_alpha   90.00
_cell.angle_beta   90.00
_cell.angle_gamma   90.00
#
_symmetry.space_group_name_H-M   'P 1'
#
loop_
_entity.id
_entity.type
_entity.pdbx_description
1 polymer ?
#
loop_
_entity_poly.entity_id
_entity_poly.type
_entity_poly.pdbx_seq_one_letter_code
_entity_poly.pdbx_strand_id
1 'polypeptide(L)'
;MEVDPDVIFKDDEDDSDAEFYQLRESNKEFLVYLVDASPKMLQTTCAADDQKSESHFHIAVSSIAQSLKTQIINRSLDEVAICFFNTREKKNLQDLNGVFVFNVPDREYLDRPTARFIREFDCIEENFMEDIGSQHGIVSVSRENSLYNALWVGQALLRKGSPKTSDKRILLFTNEDNPFGSIKGTTKTDMMRTTLQRAKDAQDLGISIELLPMTWPNEEFNVSLFYSDLMGLEGDDLALYTPSAGQKLEDMKDQLRKRMYQKRIIRRVTLSIGNVVSIELNTYALIRPAVPGAITWLDSVTNRPLKTERSFICSDTGALMQEPAKRYQPYKNENMKFSVEELSEIKRVSPGHLRLLGFKPLNCLKDYHNLRPSTFVFPSDKEVLGSTCIFIALHRSMLQLKRFAVAFYGSSSHPQLVALVAQDEITRAGGQVEPPGMHMIYLPYSDDIRDIEEFYSSSPEQAPRATDGQISKAGALIKRIDLKDFSVYQFANPALQRHYAVLQALALEEDEMPDINDETLPDEEGLSRPGVVKAIEEFKLSIYGDKYDDENNSVDNGKASETTQKRKSDSQIDSKESVNYDWADLADSGKLKDLTVMKLKSYLTAHNLPVTGKKETLINRILTHMGK
;
A
#
# COMPACT_ATOMS: atom_id res chain seq x y z
N MET A 1 -34.54 1.78 9.32
CA MET A 1 -33.12 2.15 9.22
C MET A 1 -33.11 3.58 8.76
N GLU A 2 -32.87 4.51 9.66
CA GLU A 2 -32.71 5.93 9.33
C GLU A 2 -31.41 6.05 8.56
N VAL A 3 -31.52 6.38 7.27
CA VAL A 3 -30.36 6.65 6.43
C VAL A 3 -29.93 8.06 6.76
N ASP A 4 -28.71 8.21 7.28
CA ASP A 4 -28.12 9.51 7.57
C ASP A 4 -28.12 10.36 6.28
N PRO A 5 -28.80 11.52 6.26
CA PRO A 5 -28.91 12.34 5.06
C PRO A 5 -27.54 12.83 4.54
N ASP A 6 -26.49 12.84 5.37
CA ASP A 6 -25.14 13.19 4.94
C ASP A 6 -24.44 12.09 4.13
N VAL A 7 -24.89 10.84 4.23
CA VAL A 7 -24.36 9.69 3.46
C VAL A 7 -24.79 9.73 1.99
N ILE A 8 -25.86 10.46 1.66
CA ILE A 8 -26.41 10.50 0.29
C ILE A 8 -25.66 11.52 -0.59
N PHE A 9 -24.83 12.38 0.00
CA PHE A 9 -24.24 13.55 -0.66
C PHE A 9 -22.84 13.93 -0.21
N LYS A 10 -22.15 13.10 0.58
CA LYS A 10 -20.69 13.16 0.53
C LYS A 10 -20.27 12.89 -0.91
N ASP A 11 -19.31 13.66 -1.40
CA ASP A 11 -18.60 13.29 -2.62
C ASP A 11 -17.95 11.93 -2.30
N ASP A 12 -18.63 10.88 -2.70
CA ASP A 12 -18.30 9.48 -2.39
C ASP A 12 -16.92 9.10 -2.97
N GLU A 13 -16.35 9.94 -3.85
CA GLU A 13 -15.06 9.75 -4.51
C GLU A 13 -13.88 9.80 -3.54
N ASP A 14 -13.93 10.61 -2.47
CA ASP A 14 -12.81 10.71 -1.52
C ASP A 14 -13.11 10.12 -0.13
N ASP A 15 -14.39 10.03 0.29
CA ASP A 15 -14.70 9.69 1.69
C ASP A 15 -15.73 8.56 1.91
N SER A 16 -16.49 8.09 0.90
CA SER A 16 -17.47 7.00 1.17
C SER A 16 -16.82 5.66 1.33
N ASP A 17 -15.77 5.43 0.54
CA ASP A 17 -14.87 4.31 0.74
C ASP A 17 -14.17 4.51 2.10
N ALA A 18 -13.53 5.67 2.36
CA ALA A 18 -12.80 5.92 3.61
C ALA A 18 -13.64 5.86 4.91
N GLU A 19 -14.89 6.35 4.90
CA GLU A 19 -15.81 6.33 6.05
C GLU A 19 -16.54 5.00 6.22
N PHE A 20 -16.86 4.26 5.14
CA PHE A 20 -17.32 2.89 5.31
C PHE A 20 -16.18 1.96 5.77
N TYR A 21 -14.92 2.39 5.59
CA TYR A 21 -13.72 1.78 6.18
C TYR A 21 -13.42 2.25 7.61
N GLN A 22 -14.15 3.24 8.16
CA GLN A 22 -14.07 3.59 9.58
C GLN A 22 -14.59 2.42 10.42
N LEU A 23 -13.61 1.74 11.03
CA LEU A 23 -13.69 0.95 12.25
C LEU A 23 -15.11 0.46 12.63
N ARG A 24 -15.56 -0.65 12.03
CA ARG A 24 -16.25 -1.62 12.88
C ARG A 24 -15.22 -2.13 13.90
N GLU A 25 -15.52 -1.92 15.16
CA GLU A 25 -14.77 -2.29 16.38
C GLU A 25 -14.59 -3.81 16.56
N SER A 26 -14.28 -4.56 15.49
CA SER A 26 -14.21 -6.03 15.49
C SER A 26 -12.83 -6.59 15.14
N ASN A 27 -11.75 -5.88 15.47
CA ASN A 27 -10.37 -6.25 15.07
C ASN A 27 -9.35 -6.24 16.22
N LYS A 28 -9.79 -6.31 17.49
CA LYS A 28 -8.83 -6.43 18.60
C LYS A 28 -8.27 -7.85 18.64
N GLU A 29 -6.99 -8.00 18.34
CA GLU A 29 -6.27 -9.26 18.47
C GLU A 29 -5.41 -9.29 19.73
N PHE A 30 -5.36 -10.45 20.37
CA PHE A 30 -4.45 -10.74 21.48
C PHE A 30 -3.36 -11.68 20.98
N LEU A 31 -2.11 -11.24 21.09
CA LEU A 31 -0.97 -11.92 20.48
C LEU A 31 0.10 -12.22 21.53
N VAL A 32 0.58 -13.46 21.56
CA VAL A 32 1.77 -13.84 22.33
C VAL A 32 2.88 -14.24 21.36
N TYR A 33 3.97 -13.48 21.35
CA TYR A 33 5.23 -13.91 20.75
C TYR A 33 5.91 -14.85 21.72
N LEU A 34 6.14 -16.09 21.29
CA LEU A 34 6.82 -17.10 22.07
C LEU A 34 8.16 -17.45 21.40
N VAL A 35 9.26 -16.99 22.00
CA VAL A 35 10.59 -17.06 21.40
C VAL A 35 11.47 -18.08 22.15
N ASP A 36 12.05 -19.00 21.40
CA ASP A 36 13.03 -19.96 21.91
C ASP A 36 14.34 -19.25 22.24
N ALA A 37 14.75 -19.32 23.50
CA ALA A 37 16.00 -18.78 24.01
C ALA A 37 17.04 -19.88 24.30
N SER A 38 16.93 -21.06 23.68
CA SER A 38 17.90 -22.14 23.85
C SER A 38 19.28 -21.74 23.31
N PRO A 39 20.37 -22.38 23.77
CA PRO A 39 21.71 -22.07 23.28
C PRO A 39 21.87 -22.22 21.77
N LYS A 40 21.07 -23.10 21.14
CA LYS A 40 21.05 -23.31 19.68
C LYS A 40 20.54 -22.07 18.92
N MET A 41 19.61 -21.31 19.50
CA MET A 41 19.09 -20.07 18.91
C MET A 41 20.09 -18.91 18.98
N LEU A 42 20.96 -18.91 19.99
CA LEU A 42 21.95 -17.86 20.25
C LEU A 42 23.28 -18.05 19.52
N GLN A 43 23.47 -19.18 18.83
CA GLN A 43 24.67 -19.42 18.03
C GLN A 43 24.71 -18.48 16.82
N THR A 44 25.83 -17.78 16.65
CA THR A 44 26.13 -16.96 15.47
C THR A 44 26.81 -17.82 14.40
N THR A 45 26.37 -17.70 13.15
CA THR A 45 27.07 -18.27 11.99
C THR A 45 27.77 -17.14 11.24
N CYS A 46 29.09 -17.21 11.14
CA CYS A 46 29.84 -16.29 10.28
C CYS A 46 29.60 -16.67 8.81
N ALA A 47 28.85 -15.84 8.07
CA ALA A 47 28.97 -15.82 6.62
C ALA A 47 30.32 -15.16 6.27
N ALA A 48 31.07 -15.75 5.34
CA ALA A 48 32.28 -15.14 4.81
C ALA A 48 31.91 -13.84 4.06
N ASP A 49 32.72 -12.80 4.28
CA ASP A 49 32.65 -11.42 3.76
C ASP A 49 31.60 -10.47 4.40
N ASP A 50 32.12 -9.54 5.22
CA ASP A 50 31.58 -8.22 5.65
C ASP A 50 30.10 -8.04 6.08
N GLN A 51 29.30 -9.10 6.18
CA GLN A 51 27.96 -9.04 6.77
C GLN A 51 28.01 -9.30 8.29
N LYS A 52 27.27 -8.49 9.06
CA LYS A 52 27.14 -8.65 10.52
C LYS A 52 26.77 -10.10 10.85
N SER A 53 27.52 -10.73 11.75
CA SER A 53 27.20 -12.08 12.24
C SER A 53 25.93 -12.03 13.09
N GLU A 54 24.80 -12.44 12.51
CA GLU A 54 23.50 -12.46 13.20
C GLU A 54 23.18 -13.88 13.70
N SER A 55 22.56 -13.98 14.88
CA SER A 55 22.02 -15.24 15.43
C SER A 55 20.54 -15.41 15.06
N HIS A 56 20.00 -16.62 15.13
CA HIS A 56 18.55 -16.83 14.95
C HIS A 56 17.74 -16.05 15.99
N PHE A 57 18.23 -15.97 17.22
CA PHE A 57 17.63 -15.17 18.28
C PHE A 57 17.58 -13.68 17.90
N HIS A 58 18.68 -13.13 17.36
CA HIS A 58 18.75 -11.75 16.89
C HIS A 58 17.67 -11.45 15.85
N ILE A 59 17.53 -12.36 14.88
CA ILE A 59 16.58 -12.18 13.78
C ILE A 59 15.13 -12.26 14.28
N ALA A 60 14.84 -13.14 15.25
CA ALA A 60 13.51 -13.18 15.89
C ALA A 60 13.20 -11.87 16.62
N VAL A 61 14.11 -11.37 17.47
CA VAL A 61 13.94 -10.14 18.24
C VAL A 61 13.80 -8.93 17.31
N SER A 62 14.71 -8.78 16.34
CA SER A 62 14.66 -7.70 15.34
C SER A 62 13.36 -7.71 14.53
N SER A 63 12.90 -8.90 14.12
CA SER A 63 11.64 -9.05 13.38
C SER A 63 10.43 -8.67 14.24
N ILE A 64 10.40 -9.08 15.51
CA ILE A 64 9.34 -8.72 16.46
C ILE A 64 9.35 -7.21 16.73
N ALA A 65 10.51 -6.59 16.93
CA ALA A 65 10.62 -5.15 17.18
C ALA A 65 10.08 -4.34 15.98
N GLN A 66 10.43 -4.72 14.75
CA GLN A 66 9.90 -4.09 13.53
C GLN A 66 8.39 -4.32 13.36
N SER A 67 7.92 -5.52 13.72
CA SER A 67 6.51 -5.90 13.75
C SER A 67 5.71 -5.02 14.73
N LEU A 68 6.23 -4.76 15.94
CA LEU A 68 5.63 -3.86 16.91
C LEU A 68 5.62 -2.40 16.44
N LYS A 69 6.71 -1.93 15.84
CA LYS A 69 6.79 -0.60 15.19
C LYS A 69 5.73 -0.44 14.09
N THR A 70 5.39 -1.52 13.40
CA THR A 70 4.33 -1.52 12.39
C THR A 70 2.92 -1.59 13.02
N GLN A 71 2.75 -2.36 14.10
CA GLN A 71 1.48 -2.49 14.82
C GLN A 71 1.04 -1.20 15.51
N ILE A 72 1.96 -0.47 16.15
CA ILE A 72 1.62 0.79 16.82
C ILE A 72 1.05 1.82 15.82
N ILE A 73 1.47 1.73 14.55
CA ILE A 73 1.02 2.56 13.43
C ILE A 73 -0.32 2.06 12.87
N ASN A 74 -0.40 0.77 12.50
CA ASN A 74 -1.51 0.24 11.69
C ASN A 74 -2.58 -0.53 12.48
N ARG A 75 -2.30 -0.95 13.72
CA ARG A 75 -3.14 -1.82 14.58
C ARG A 75 -3.05 -1.43 16.06
N SER A 76 -3.31 -0.16 16.37
CA SER A 76 -3.16 0.42 17.71
C SER A 76 -4.07 -0.15 18.82
N LEU A 77 -4.99 -1.06 18.49
CA LEU A 77 -5.89 -1.72 19.44
C LEU A 77 -5.40 -3.12 19.86
N ASP A 78 -4.43 -3.70 19.15
CA ASP A 78 -3.91 -5.02 19.46
C ASP A 78 -3.16 -5.01 20.80
N GLU A 79 -3.29 -6.11 21.53
CA GLU A 79 -2.61 -6.31 22.82
C GLU A 79 -1.62 -7.46 22.71
N VAL A 80 -0.39 -7.21 23.14
CA VAL A 80 0.76 -8.08 22.85
C VAL A 80 1.49 -8.52 24.11
N ALA A 81 1.98 -9.75 24.11
CA ALA A 81 2.95 -10.22 25.10
C ALA A 81 4.15 -10.88 24.42
N ILE A 82 5.32 -10.70 25.01
CA ILE A 82 6.56 -11.37 24.59
C ILE A 82 6.99 -12.31 25.70
N CYS A 83 7.10 -13.58 25.36
CA CYS A 83 7.51 -14.65 26.25
C CYS A 83 8.75 -15.33 25.67
N PHE A 84 9.78 -15.47 26.48
CA PHE A 84 10.93 -16.31 26.19
C PHE A 84 10.77 -17.64 26.91
N PHE A 85 11.09 -18.74 26.24
CA PHE A 85 11.18 -20.05 26.87
C PHE A 85 12.57 -20.63 26.66
N ASN A 86 12.96 -21.60 27.49
CA ASN A 86 14.35 -22.05 27.63
C ASN A 86 15.25 -20.98 28.27
N THR A 87 14.71 -20.22 29.23
CA THR A 87 15.44 -19.16 29.97
C THR A 87 15.96 -19.64 31.31
N ARG A 88 17.09 -19.09 31.77
CA ARG A 88 17.65 -19.39 33.11
C ARG A 88 16.76 -18.80 34.19
N GLU A 89 16.45 -17.51 34.07
CA GLU A 89 15.52 -16.83 34.98
C GLU A 89 14.07 -17.15 34.62
N LYS A 90 13.20 -17.13 35.63
CA LYS A 90 11.76 -17.27 35.48
C LYS A 90 11.04 -16.01 35.91
N LYS A 91 10.04 -15.61 35.13
CA LYS A 91 9.14 -14.50 35.44
C LYS A 91 7.79 -14.77 34.79
N ASN A 92 6.86 -15.34 35.55
CA ASN A 92 5.49 -15.59 35.08
C ASN A 92 4.57 -15.82 36.28
N LEU A 93 3.28 -15.52 36.11
CA LEU A 93 2.27 -15.62 37.17
C LEU A 93 2.13 -17.03 37.77
N GLN A 94 2.40 -18.08 36.98
CA GLN A 94 2.30 -19.47 37.40
C GLN A 94 3.55 -20.02 38.10
N ASP A 95 4.60 -19.20 38.21
CA ASP A 95 5.90 -19.58 38.78
C ASP A 95 6.55 -20.82 38.10
N LEU A 96 6.29 -21.00 36.80
CA LEU A 96 6.81 -22.13 36.02
C LEU A 96 8.26 -21.90 35.59
N ASN A 97 9.08 -22.95 35.67
CA ASN A 97 10.50 -22.90 35.31
C ASN A 97 10.70 -22.76 33.79
N GLY A 98 11.76 -22.05 33.41
CA GLY A 98 12.21 -21.95 32.02
C GLY A 98 11.35 -21.06 31.12
N VAL A 99 10.53 -20.18 31.71
CA VAL A 99 9.68 -19.22 30.99
C VAL A 99 9.79 -17.83 31.62
N PHE A 100 10.08 -16.83 30.79
CA PHE A 100 10.20 -15.44 31.18
C PHE A 100 9.26 -14.56 30.34
N VAL A 101 8.30 -13.90 30.99
CA VAL A 101 7.39 -12.93 30.38
C VAL A 101 8.01 -11.55 30.49
N PHE A 102 8.30 -10.93 29.35
CA PHE A 102 9.05 -9.69 29.30
C PHE A 102 8.21 -8.48 29.72
N ASN A 103 7.09 -8.24 29.02
CA ASN A 103 6.37 -6.97 29.04
C ASN A 103 5.06 -6.96 29.86
N VAL A 104 4.61 -8.11 30.36
CA VAL A 104 3.37 -8.20 31.15
C VAL A 104 3.72 -8.45 32.62
N PRO A 105 3.47 -7.49 33.54
CA PRO A 105 3.62 -7.70 34.97
C PRO A 105 2.68 -8.81 35.49
N ASP A 106 3.11 -9.57 36.51
CA ASP A 106 2.42 -10.81 36.95
C ASP A 106 0.91 -10.61 37.23
N ARG A 107 0.50 -9.41 37.65
CA ARG A 107 -0.90 -9.11 38.01
C ARG A 107 -1.67 -8.28 36.98
N GLU A 108 -1.05 -7.89 35.88
CA GLU A 108 -1.66 -7.04 34.87
C GLU A 108 -2.21 -7.85 33.68
N TYR A 109 -3.00 -7.18 32.86
CA TYR A 109 -3.54 -7.74 31.62
C TYR A 109 -2.55 -7.49 30.47
N LEU A 110 -2.76 -8.13 29.33
CA LEU A 110 -2.05 -7.70 28.12
C LEU A 110 -2.44 -6.25 27.84
N ASP A 111 -1.46 -5.49 27.34
CA ASP A 111 -1.66 -4.09 27.01
C ASP A 111 -1.10 -3.83 25.60
N ARG A 112 -1.42 -2.64 25.09
CA ARG A 112 -1.00 -2.17 23.78
C ARG A 112 0.50 -1.87 23.79
N PRO A 113 1.18 -2.09 22.66
CA PRO A 113 2.58 -1.70 22.56
C PRO A 113 2.74 -0.19 22.73
N THR A 114 3.65 0.24 23.61
CA THR A 114 4.03 1.64 23.79
C THR A 114 5.39 1.93 23.18
N ALA A 115 5.68 3.19 22.84
CA ALA A 115 6.99 3.59 22.32
C ALA A 115 8.14 3.19 23.26
N ARG A 116 7.92 3.34 24.58
CA ARG A 116 8.85 2.92 25.62
C ARG A 116 9.11 1.41 25.59
N PHE A 117 8.05 0.61 25.58
CA PHE A 117 8.15 -0.84 25.50
C PHE A 117 8.92 -1.30 24.25
N ILE A 118 8.64 -0.69 23.09
CA ILE A 118 9.31 -1.04 21.83
C ILE A 118 10.81 -0.73 21.92
N ARG A 119 11.19 0.42 22.50
CA ARG A 119 12.60 0.80 22.69
C ARG A 119 13.32 -0.14 23.64
N GLU A 120 12.71 -0.44 24.79
CA GLU A 120 13.28 -1.38 25.77
C GLU A 120 13.47 -2.77 25.16
N PHE A 121 12.53 -3.21 24.30
CA PHE A 121 12.63 -4.48 23.59
C PHE A 121 13.71 -4.48 22.49
N ASP A 122 13.88 -3.38 21.75
CA ASP A 122 14.91 -3.23 20.71
C ASP A 122 16.33 -3.45 21.28
N CYS A 123 16.55 -3.08 22.54
CA CYS A 123 17.83 -3.23 23.25
C CYS A 123 17.94 -4.52 24.09
N ILE A 124 16.96 -5.43 24.04
CA ILE A 124 16.91 -6.57 24.98
C ILE A 124 18.13 -7.50 24.86
N GLU A 125 18.67 -7.63 23.64
CA GLU A 125 19.81 -8.52 23.38
C GLU A 125 21.08 -8.12 24.11
N GLU A 126 21.29 -6.82 24.34
CA GLU A 126 22.49 -6.29 25.00
C GLU A 126 22.63 -6.84 26.42
N ASN A 127 21.50 -6.99 27.12
CA ASN A 127 21.46 -7.43 28.52
C ASN A 127 20.85 -8.84 28.68
N PHE A 128 20.45 -9.50 27.59
CA PHE A 128 19.66 -10.74 27.66
C PHE A 128 20.35 -11.83 28.48
N MET A 129 21.65 -12.06 28.27
CA MET A 129 22.39 -13.12 28.95
C MET A 129 22.65 -12.83 30.43
N GLU A 130 22.79 -11.54 30.77
CA GLU A 130 22.98 -11.08 32.14
C GLU A 130 21.66 -11.18 32.93
N ASP A 131 20.58 -10.60 32.38
CA ASP A 131 19.30 -10.43 33.08
C ASP A 131 18.38 -11.66 33.01
N ILE A 132 18.34 -12.39 31.88
CA ILE A 132 17.39 -13.49 31.65
C ILE A 132 18.13 -14.82 31.52
N GLY A 133 19.18 -14.86 30.71
CA GLY A 133 20.00 -16.03 30.45
C GLY A 133 19.30 -17.15 29.68
N SER A 134 20.11 -18.05 29.12
CA SER A 134 19.68 -19.22 28.36
C SER A 134 19.87 -20.51 29.15
N GLN A 135 18.99 -21.49 28.93
CA GLN A 135 19.14 -22.86 29.43
C GLN A 135 18.68 -23.88 28.38
N HIS A 136 19.04 -25.16 28.56
CA HIS A 136 18.55 -26.22 27.69
C HIS A 136 17.10 -26.58 28.05
N GLY A 137 16.25 -26.73 27.03
CA GLY A 137 14.81 -26.67 27.21
C GLY A 137 14.17 -27.83 27.96
N ILE A 138 14.42 -29.06 27.52
CA ILE A 138 13.79 -30.24 28.12
C ILE A 138 14.85 -31.10 28.80
N VAL A 139 14.77 -31.18 30.13
CA VAL A 139 15.71 -31.94 30.96
C VAL A 139 15.01 -33.21 31.44
N SER A 140 15.44 -34.35 30.92
CA SER A 140 14.82 -35.65 31.20
C SER A 140 14.88 -36.07 32.67
N VAL A 141 15.91 -35.62 33.39
CA VAL A 141 16.15 -35.95 34.81
C VAL A 141 15.18 -35.22 35.73
N SER A 142 14.95 -33.93 35.51
CA SER A 142 14.01 -33.11 36.30
C SER A 142 12.58 -33.18 35.79
N ARG A 143 12.34 -33.85 34.64
CA ARG A 143 11.06 -33.85 33.89
C ARG A 143 10.54 -32.45 33.58
N GLU A 144 11.44 -31.47 33.54
CA GLU A 144 11.09 -30.10 33.20
C GLU A 144 10.89 -29.98 31.69
N ASN A 145 9.77 -29.34 31.33
CA ASN A 145 9.36 -29.13 29.95
C ASN A 145 8.99 -27.66 29.76
N SER A 146 10.00 -26.88 29.41
CA SER A 146 9.86 -25.45 29.13
C SER A 146 8.82 -25.15 28.06
N LEU A 147 8.71 -25.98 27.01
CA LEU A 147 7.73 -25.79 25.94
C LEU A 147 6.30 -25.99 26.42
N TYR A 148 6.05 -27.03 27.23
CA TYR A 148 4.75 -27.21 27.90
C TYR A 148 4.43 -26.01 28.80
N ASN A 149 5.40 -25.57 29.61
CA ASN A 149 5.23 -24.44 30.50
C ASN A 149 4.93 -23.16 29.72
N ALA A 150 5.63 -22.92 28.62
CA ALA A 150 5.46 -21.78 27.75
C ALA A 150 4.06 -21.71 27.13
N LEU A 151 3.56 -22.83 26.61
CA LEU A 151 2.19 -22.93 26.08
C LEU A 151 1.16 -22.63 27.18
N TRP A 152 1.39 -23.11 28.40
CA TRP A 152 0.50 -22.82 29.53
C TRP A 152 0.54 -21.34 29.94
N VAL A 153 1.72 -20.72 29.98
CA VAL A 153 1.87 -19.29 30.25
C VAL A 153 1.17 -18.46 29.17
N GLY A 154 1.45 -18.74 27.89
CA GLY A 154 0.80 -18.07 26.76
C GLY A 154 -0.71 -18.22 26.76
N GLN A 155 -1.22 -19.43 27.03
CA GLN A 155 -2.66 -19.69 27.17
C GLN A 155 -3.29 -18.86 28.30
N ALA A 156 -2.64 -18.75 29.45
CA ALA A 156 -3.17 -17.99 30.58
C ALA A 156 -3.17 -16.48 30.30
N LEU A 157 -2.09 -15.97 29.70
CA LEU A 157 -1.98 -14.58 29.23
C LEU A 157 -3.14 -14.25 28.29
N LEU A 158 -3.35 -15.07 27.26
CA LEU A 158 -4.42 -14.86 26.28
C LEU A 158 -5.83 -15.03 26.84
N ARG A 159 -6.02 -15.71 27.97
CA ARG A 159 -7.34 -15.80 28.64
C ARG A 159 -7.61 -14.63 29.57
N LYS A 160 -6.57 -14.00 30.11
CA LYS A 160 -6.68 -12.99 31.15
C LYS A 160 -7.07 -11.66 30.50
N GLY A 161 -8.31 -11.22 30.70
CA GLY A 161 -8.79 -9.92 30.22
C GLY A 161 -9.32 -9.90 28.77
N SER A 162 -9.23 -11.02 28.05
CA SER A 162 -9.73 -11.09 26.68
C SER A 162 -11.21 -11.48 26.60
N PRO A 163 -12.02 -10.80 25.77
CA PRO A 163 -13.37 -11.25 25.45
C PRO A 163 -13.37 -12.68 24.89
N LYS A 164 -14.50 -13.37 24.97
CA LYS A 164 -14.64 -14.70 24.32
C LYS A 164 -14.59 -14.62 22.79
N THR A 165 -14.90 -13.46 22.22
CA THR A 165 -15.05 -13.23 20.77
C THR A 165 -13.84 -12.59 20.12
N SER A 166 -12.75 -12.33 20.86
CA SER A 166 -11.53 -11.75 20.30
C SER A 166 -10.63 -12.83 19.70
N ASP A 167 -9.93 -12.49 18.63
CA ASP A 167 -8.92 -13.36 18.03
C ASP A 167 -7.71 -13.48 18.98
N LYS A 168 -7.24 -14.71 19.19
CA LYS A 168 -6.15 -15.04 20.12
C LYS A 168 -5.13 -15.92 19.42
N ARG A 169 -3.86 -15.52 19.47
CA ARG A 169 -2.80 -16.22 18.73
C ARG A 169 -1.50 -16.33 19.52
N ILE A 170 -0.82 -17.45 19.35
CA ILE A 170 0.56 -17.68 19.78
C ILE A 170 1.43 -17.85 18.53
N LEU A 171 2.46 -17.00 18.39
CA LEU A 171 3.48 -17.12 17.35
C LEU A 171 4.75 -17.71 17.97
N LEU A 172 5.11 -18.93 17.57
CA LEU A 172 6.24 -19.67 18.12
C LEU A 172 7.47 -19.57 17.20
N PHE A 173 8.58 -19.03 17.71
CA PHE A 173 9.86 -18.92 17.00
C PHE A 173 10.86 -19.92 17.58
N THR A 174 11.40 -20.82 16.75
CA THR A 174 12.39 -21.82 17.18
C THR A 174 13.15 -22.42 16.00
N ASN A 175 14.41 -22.82 16.24
CA ASN A 175 15.23 -23.59 15.31
C ASN A 175 15.36 -25.09 15.70
N GLU A 176 14.52 -25.56 16.64
CA GLU A 176 14.51 -26.94 17.10
C GLU A 176 13.26 -27.66 16.60
N ASP A 177 13.42 -28.56 15.62
CA ASP A 177 12.37 -29.32 14.96
C ASP A 177 11.91 -30.56 15.76
N ASN A 178 12.77 -31.06 16.66
CA ASN A 178 12.48 -32.20 17.52
C ASN A 178 12.82 -31.93 19.00
N PRO A 179 12.01 -31.13 19.71
CA PRO A 179 12.26 -30.77 21.11
C PRO A 179 12.47 -31.98 22.03
N PHE A 180 11.86 -33.12 21.72
CA PHE A 180 11.92 -34.35 22.51
C PHE A 180 12.95 -35.37 21.96
N GLY A 181 13.82 -34.97 21.04
CA GLY A 181 14.78 -35.86 20.36
C GLY A 181 15.82 -36.49 21.29
N SER A 182 16.26 -35.75 22.32
CA SER A 182 17.25 -36.19 23.30
C SER A 182 16.70 -37.14 24.36
N ILE A 183 15.37 -37.24 24.49
CA ILE A 183 14.69 -38.05 25.51
C ILE A 183 14.42 -39.45 24.96
N LYS A 184 14.56 -40.47 25.81
CA LYS A 184 14.36 -41.87 25.43
C LYS A 184 13.28 -42.55 26.26
N GLY A 185 12.66 -43.57 25.69
CA GLY A 185 11.72 -44.46 26.38
C GLY A 185 10.36 -43.83 26.67
N THR A 186 9.66 -44.37 27.68
CA THR A 186 8.29 -44.00 28.06
C THR A 186 8.16 -42.54 28.53
N THR A 187 9.22 -41.97 29.09
CA THR A 187 9.24 -40.54 29.48
C THR A 187 9.05 -39.63 28.28
N LYS A 188 9.63 -39.95 27.12
CA LYS A 188 9.45 -39.18 25.88
C LYS A 188 7.98 -39.14 25.48
N THR A 189 7.36 -40.31 25.39
CA THR A 189 5.96 -40.44 24.95
C THR A 189 5.00 -39.76 25.91
N ASP A 190 5.24 -39.84 27.22
CA ASP A 190 4.40 -39.16 28.21
C ASP A 190 4.51 -37.63 28.09
N MET A 191 5.73 -37.10 28.06
CA MET A 191 5.95 -35.65 27.98
C MET A 191 5.40 -35.08 26.68
N MET A 192 5.67 -35.73 25.54
CA MET A 192 5.11 -35.35 24.24
C MET A 192 3.59 -35.34 24.26
N ARG A 193 2.95 -36.42 24.76
CA ARG A 193 1.49 -36.51 24.90
C ARG A 193 0.93 -35.36 25.75
N THR A 194 1.54 -35.05 26.89
CA THR A 194 1.08 -33.95 27.75
C THR A 194 1.24 -32.58 27.10
N THR A 195 2.29 -32.35 26.32
CA THR A 195 2.49 -31.11 25.57
C THR A 195 1.47 -30.96 24.45
N LEU A 196 1.22 -32.02 23.68
CA LEU A 196 0.22 -32.02 22.62
C LEU A 196 -1.19 -31.81 23.20
N GLN A 197 -1.52 -32.46 24.31
CA GLN A 197 -2.80 -32.24 24.99
C GLN A 197 -2.95 -30.78 25.42
N ARG A 198 -1.88 -30.15 25.94
CA ARG A 198 -1.89 -28.74 26.32
C ARG A 198 -2.14 -27.81 25.13
N ALA A 199 -1.52 -28.09 23.98
CA ALA A 199 -1.75 -27.32 22.76
C ALA A 199 -3.20 -27.47 22.30
N LYS A 200 -3.73 -28.69 22.31
CA LYS A 200 -5.14 -28.96 21.99
C LYS A 200 -6.10 -28.22 22.93
N ASP A 201 -5.82 -28.22 24.23
CA ASP A 201 -6.62 -27.48 25.22
C ASP A 201 -6.60 -25.95 24.94
N ALA A 202 -5.50 -25.41 24.39
CA ALA A 202 -5.43 -24.02 23.97
C ALA A 202 -6.27 -23.77 22.70
N GLN A 203 -6.18 -24.67 21.71
CA GLN A 203 -6.97 -24.61 20.48
C GLN A 203 -8.48 -24.72 20.72
N ASP A 204 -8.90 -25.60 21.63
CA ASP A 204 -10.31 -25.75 22.05
C ASP A 204 -10.86 -24.47 22.70
N LEU A 205 -9.99 -23.60 23.21
CA LEU A 205 -10.35 -22.27 23.73
C LEU A 205 -10.32 -21.17 22.65
N GLY A 206 -10.12 -21.52 21.39
CA GLY A 206 -10.04 -20.60 20.26
C GLY A 206 -8.70 -19.89 20.12
N ILE A 207 -7.61 -20.44 20.69
CA ILE A 207 -6.26 -19.89 20.53
C ILE A 207 -5.58 -20.60 19.34
N SER A 208 -5.23 -19.84 18.30
CA SER A 208 -4.42 -20.37 17.21
C SER A 208 -2.94 -20.40 17.59
N ILE A 209 -2.25 -21.50 17.24
CA ILE A 209 -0.81 -21.66 17.44
C ILE A 209 -0.17 -21.74 16.07
N GLU A 210 0.80 -20.89 15.80
CA GLU A 210 1.45 -20.76 14.51
C GLU A 210 2.97 -20.79 14.68
N LEU A 211 3.66 -21.64 13.90
CA LEU A 211 5.09 -21.84 13.97
C LEU A 211 5.84 -21.00 12.93
N LEU A 212 6.84 -20.24 13.38
CA LEU A 212 7.86 -19.61 12.56
C LEU A 212 9.19 -20.37 12.76
N PRO A 213 9.48 -21.35 11.90
CA PRO A 213 10.73 -22.09 11.98
C PRO A 213 11.90 -21.18 11.60
N MET A 214 12.97 -21.27 12.37
CA MET A 214 14.18 -20.46 12.21
C MET A 214 15.28 -21.37 11.66
N THR A 215 15.47 -21.43 10.36
CA THR A 215 16.54 -22.24 9.74
C THR A 215 17.37 -21.44 8.75
N TRP A 216 18.66 -21.74 8.69
CA TRP A 216 19.53 -21.22 7.65
C TRP A 216 19.16 -21.80 6.27
N PRO A 217 19.51 -21.12 5.16
CA PRO A 217 19.13 -21.54 3.81
C PRO A 217 19.55 -22.96 3.39
N ASN A 218 20.52 -23.57 4.09
CA ASN A 218 21.05 -24.90 3.80
C ASN A 218 20.53 -26.00 4.75
N GLU A 219 19.64 -25.65 5.68
CA GLU A 219 19.09 -26.57 6.68
C GLU A 219 17.59 -26.74 6.47
N GLU A 220 17.08 -27.97 6.64
CA GLU A 220 15.65 -28.27 6.54
C GLU A 220 15.03 -28.34 7.95
N PHE A 221 13.88 -27.67 8.14
CA PHE A 221 13.09 -27.79 9.36
C PHE A 221 11.98 -28.83 9.18
N ASN A 222 12.05 -29.96 9.91
CA ASN A 222 11.05 -31.02 9.75
C ASN A 222 9.85 -30.84 10.69
N VAL A 223 8.83 -30.14 10.21
CA VAL A 223 7.56 -29.89 10.94
C VAL A 223 6.84 -31.19 11.33
N SER A 224 6.99 -32.26 10.54
CA SER A 224 6.29 -33.53 10.74
C SER A 224 6.78 -34.32 11.96
N LEU A 225 7.93 -33.97 12.55
CA LEU A 225 8.46 -34.68 13.73
C LEU A 225 7.67 -34.41 15.01
N PHE A 226 7.08 -33.22 15.14
CA PHE A 226 6.39 -32.81 16.37
C PHE A 226 5.36 -31.70 16.14
N TYR A 227 5.71 -30.66 15.38
CA TYR A 227 4.89 -29.44 15.31
C TYR A 227 3.63 -29.57 14.45
N SER A 228 3.59 -30.50 13.50
CA SER A 228 2.36 -30.84 12.76
C SER A 228 1.24 -31.28 13.70
N ASP A 229 1.54 -32.20 14.62
CA ASP A 229 0.64 -32.66 15.68
C ASP A 229 0.30 -31.52 16.66
N LEU A 230 1.27 -30.68 17.01
CA LEU A 230 1.07 -29.54 17.93
C LEU A 230 0.06 -28.52 17.39
N MET A 231 0.11 -28.26 16.09
CA MET A 231 -0.78 -27.33 15.39
C MET A 231 -2.08 -28.00 14.94
N GLY A 232 -2.19 -29.33 15.02
CA GLY A 232 -3.37 -30.07 14.54
C GLY A 232 -3.51 -30.05 13.02
N LEU A 233 -2.39 -30.00 12.28
CA LEU A 233 -2.41 -30.02 10.82
C LEU A 233 -2.58 -31.46 10.31
N GLU A 234 -3.63 -31.72 9.54
CA GLU A 234 -3.92 -33.04 8.95
C GLU A 234 -4.05 -32.96 7.42
N GLY A 235 -3.62 -34.01 6.70
CA GLY A 235 -3.87 -34.18 5.27
C GLY A 235 -3.40 -33.01 4.39
N ASP A 236 -4.37 -32.36 3.71
CA ASP A 236 -4.12 -31.26 2.77
C ASP A 236 -3.61 -29.98 3.46
N ASP A 237 -3.97 -29.74 4.73
CA ASP A 237 -3.52 -28.56 5.48
C ASP A 237 -2.02 -28.61 5.77
N LEU A 238 -1.49 -29.81 6.04
CA LEU A 238 -0.04 -30.03 6.20
C LEU A 238 0.69 -29.77 4.88
N ALA A 239 0.15 -30.24 3.76
CA ALA A 239 0.74 -30.06 2.43
C ALA A 239 0.77 -28.58 1.99
N LEU A 240 -0.20 -27.76 2.44
CA LEU A 240 -0.20 -26.32 2.24
C LEU A 240 0.76 -25.58 3.18
N TYR A 241 0.99 -26.10 4.39
CA TYR A 241 1.84 -25.48 5.41
C TYR A 241 3.34 -25.70 5.16
N THR A 242 3.75 -26.90 4.71
CA THR A 242 5.17 -27.24 4.53
C THR A 242 5.93 -26.28 3.58
N PRO A 243 5.38 -25.86 2.42
CA PRO A 243 6.02 -24.86 1.56
C PRO A 243 6.08 -23.46 2.20
N SER A 244 5.14 -23.15 3.11
CA SER A 244 5.14 -21.89 3.86
C SER A 244 6.13 -21.88 5.03
N ALA A 245 6.56 -23.05 5.50
CA ALA A 245 7.49 -23.24 6.60
C ALA A 245 8.96 -23.32 6.13
N GLY A 246 9.23 -23.74 4.89
CA GLY A 246 10.58 -23.82 4.33
C GLY A 246 11.16 -22.49 3.80
N GLN A 247 10.63 -21.36 4.24
CA GLN A 247 11.01 -20.04 3.73
C GLN A 247 12.22 -19.48 4.51
N LYS A 248 13.16 -18.86 3.80
CA LYS A 248 14.49 -18.48 4.31
C LYS A 248 14.44 -17.47 5.46
N LEU A 249 15.48 -17.50 6.30
CA LEU A 249 15.69 -16.58 7.41
C LEU A 249 15.78 -15.10 6.99
N GLU A 250 16.35 -14.82 5.82
CA GLU A 250 16.42 -13.47 5.22
C GLU A 250 15.03 -12.87 4.97
N ASP A 251 14.02 -13.71 4.74
CA ASP A 251 12.62 -13.30 4.51
C ASP A 251 11.80 -13.24 5.81
N MET A 252 12.38 -13.48 6.99
CA MET A 252 11.61 -13.62 8.25
C MET A 252 10.78 -12.38 8.61
N LYS A 253 11.32 -11.19 8.31
CA LYS A 253 10.60 -9.91 8.48
C LYS A 253 9.34 -9.87 7.60
N ASP A 254 9.45 -10.31 6.35
CA ASP A 254 8.33 -10.37 5.42
C ASP A 254 7.36 -11.50 5.76
N GLN A 255 7.85 -12.64 6.25
CA GLN A 255 7.00 -13.74 6.72
C GLN A 255 6.16 -13.31 7.91
N LEU A 256 6.79 -12.70 8.92
CA LEU A 256 6.08 -12.20 10.09
C LEU A 256 5.06 -11.15 9.65
N ARG A 257 5.42 -10.23 8.76
CA ARG A 257 4.48 -9.27 8.16
C ARG A 257 3.29 -9.98 7.50
N LYS A 258 3.52 -10.96 6.62
CA LYS A 258 2.45 -11.72 5.93
C LYS A 258 1.51 -12.43 6.91
N ARG A 259 2.04 -13.00 8.00
CA ARG A 259 1.27 -13.77 9.00
C ARG A 259 0.51 -12.88 9.98
N MET A 260 1.04 -11.69 10.27
CA MET A 260 0.36 -10.69 11.11
C MET A 260 -0.89 -10.10 10.46
N TYR A 261 -0.89 -9.95 9.14
CA TYR A 261 -2.06 -9.42 8.42
C TYR A 261 -3.01 -10.54 8.05
N GLN A 262 -4.10 -10.67 8.79
CA GLN A 262 -5.21 -11.53 8.38
C GLN A 262 -5.90 -10.96 7.14
N LYS A 263 -6.39 -11.86 6.28
CA LYS A 263 -7.16 -11.49 5.09
C LYS A 263 -8.46 -10.79 5.52
N ARG A 264 -8.51 -9.47 5.36
CA ARG A 264 -9.70 -8.67 5.68
C ARG A 264 -10.62 -8.58 4.47
N ILE A 265 -11.79 -9.19 4.58
CA ILE A 265 -12.85 -9.04 3.58
C ILE A 265 -13.36 -7.60 3.67
N ILE A 266 -13.32 -6.89 2.55
CA ILE A 266 -13.90 -5.55 2.42
C ILE A 266 -15.41 -5.66 2.33
N ARG A 267 -15.86 -6.47 1.37
CA ARG A 267 -17.27 -6.64 1.09
C ARG A 267 -17.51 -8.03 0.51
N ARG A 268 -18.70 -8.57 0.81
CA ARG A 268 -19.25 -9.72 0.09
C ARG A 268 -20.10 -9.22 -1.05
N VAL A 269 -19.85 -9.75 -2.24
CA VAL A 269 -20.49 -9.32 -3.48
C VAL A 269 -20.97 -10.55 -4.22
N THR A 270 -22.21 -10.50 -4.68
CA THR A 270 -22.76 -11.54 -5.54
C THR A 270 -22.50 -11.19 -7.00
N LEU A 271 -21.79 -12.06 -7.72
CA LEU A 271 -21.61 -11.99 -9.17
C LEU A 271 -22.78 -12.69 -9.87
N SER A 272 -23.60 -11.92 -10.57
CA SER A 272 -24.68 -12.42 -11.41
C SER A 272 -24.17 -12.74 -12.81
N ILE A 273 -24.25 -14.02 -13.20
CA ILE A 273 -23.90 -14.55 -14.51
C ILE A 273 -25.21 -14.84 -15.26
N GLY A 274 -25.61 -13.89 -16.12
CA GLY A 274 -26.94 -13.91 -16.72
C GLY A 274 -28.05 -13.72 -15.67
N ASN A 275 -29.22 -14.32 -15.91
CA ASN A 275 -30.41 -14.12 -15.06
C ASN A 275 -30.65 -15.25 -14.05
N VAL A 276 -29.86 -16.33 -14.10
CA VAL A 276 -30.15 -17.58 -13.38
C VAL A 276 -29.02 -17.98 -12.42
N VAL A 277 -27.77 -17.74 -12.81
CA VAL A 277 -26.61 -18.19 -12.04
C VAL A 277 -26.03 -17.01 -11.29
N SER A 278 -25.83 -17.17 -9.99
CA SER A 278 -25.16 -16.19 -9.14
C SER A 278 -24.15 -16.89 -8.25
N ILE A 279 -22.96 -16.33 -8.14
CA ILE A 279 -21.91 -16.85 -7.25
C ILE A 279 -21.52 -15.80 -6.22
N GLU A 280 -21.08 -16.26 -5.05
CA GLU A 280 -20.64 -15.38 -3.98
C GLU A 280 -19.12 -15.15 -4.05
N LEU A 281 -18.73 -13.88 -3.97
CA LEU A 281 -17.35 -13.43 -4.02
C LEU A 281 -17.03 -12.54 -2.82
N ASN A 282 -15.85 -12.73 -2.26
CA ASN A 282 -15.25 -11.83 -1.28
C ASN A 282 -14.32 -10.85 -2.00
N THR A 283 -14.40 -9.57 -1.63
CA THR A 283 -13.51 -8.54 -2.14
C THR A 283 -12.43 -8.17 -1.11
N TYR A 284 -11.24 -7.86 -1.61
CA TYR A 284 -10.05 -7.50 -0.83
C TYR A 284 -9.35 -6.32 -1.51
N ALA A 285 -8.69 -5.46 -0.74
CA ALA A 285 -7.80 -4.43 -1.30
C ALA A 285 -6.39 -4.86 -1.01
N LEU A 286 -5.65 -5.19 -2.07
CA LEU A 286 -4.24 -5.56 -1.97
C LEU A 286 -3.36 -4.33 -1.80
N ILE A 287 -3.76 -3.21 -2.40
CA ILE A 287 -3.04 -1.93 -2.34
C ILE A 287 -4.01 -0.88 -1.79
N ARG A 288 -3.53 -0.09 -0.83
CA ARG A 288 -4.25 1.06 -0.26
C ARG A 288 -3.28 2.21 -0.05
N PRO A 289 -3.71 3.46 -0.32
CA PRO A 289 -2.98 4.62 0.16
C PRO A 289 -2.85 4.55 1.69
N ALA A 290 -1.63 4.59 2.19
CA ALA A 290 -1.38 4.74 3.62
C ALA A 290 -1.50 6.22 3.98
N VAL A 291 -2.34 6.53 4.96
CA VAL A 291 -2.55 7.88 5.49
C VAL A 291 -2.15 7.93 6.96
N PRO A 292 -1.79 9.11 7.50
CA PRO A 292 -1.60 9.27 8.94
C PRO A 292 -2.84 8.84 9.73
N GLY A 293 -2.64 8.35 10.96
CA GLY A 293 -3.74 8.00 11.85
C GLY A 293 -4.69 9.18 12.11
N ALA A 294 -5.97 8.89 12.36
CA ALA A 294 -6.97 9.91 12.64
C ALA A 294 -6.59 10.71 13.90
N ILE A 295 -6.74 12.04 13.82
CA ILE A 295 -6.54 12.90 14.98
C ILE A 295 -7.59 12.61 16.06
N THR A 296 -7.16 12.55 17.31
CA THR A 296 -8.05 12.39 18.46
C THR A 296 -8.03 13.67 19.27
N TRP A 297 -9.19 14.27 19.50
CA TRP A 297 -9.32 15.46 20.35
C TRP A 297 -9.13 15.07 21.81
N LEU A 298 -8.26 15.78 22.51
CA LEU A 298 -7.95 15.53 23.92
C LEU A 298 -8.35 16.74 24.78
N ASP A 299 -8.75 16.46 26.02
CA ASP A 299 -8.88 17.48 27.05
C ASP A 299 -7.49 18.06 27.40
N SER A 300 -7.34 19.39 27.38
CA SER A 300 -6.02 20.04 27.49
C SER A 300 -5.35 19.89 28.85
N VAL A 301 -6.11 19.54 29.91
CA VAL A 301 -5.59 19.38 31.26
C VAL A 301 -5.32 17.92 31.58
N THR A 302 -6.22 17.02 31.18
CA THR A 302 -6.18 15.60 31.54
C THR A 302 -5.63 14.69 30.43
N ASN A 303 -5.45 15.21 29.21
CA ASN A 303 -5.06 14.46 28.01
C ASN A 303 -5.98 13.25 27.71
N ARG A 304 -7.24 13.30 28.16
CA ARG A 304 -8.22 12.24 27.90
C ARG A 304 -8.99 12.49 26.60
N PRO A 305 -9.32 11.44 25.82
CA PRO A 305 -10.11 11.59 24.60
C PRO A 305 -11.48 12.24 24.84
N LEU A 306 -11.82 13.20 23.98
CA LEU A 306 -13.12 13.87 23.97
C LEU A 306 -14.12 13.12 23.08
N LYS A 307 -15.38 13.07 23.52
CA LYS A 307 -16.50 12.59 22.72
C LYS A 307 -17.10 13.75 21.95
N THR A 308 -17.11 13.67 20.63
CA THR A 308 -17.73 14.68 19.76
C THR A 308 -19.16 14.28 19.42
N GLU A 309 -20.12 15.18 19.68
CA GLU A 309 -21.53 15.02 19.28
C GLU A 309 -21.94 16.22 18.43
N ARG A 310 -22.67 15.98 17.33
CA ARG A 310 -23.16 17.03 16.44
C ARG A 310 -24.68 17.00 16.41
N SER A 311 -25.30 18.16 16.61
CA SER A 311 -26.74 18.35 16.52
C SER A 311 -27.08 19.59 15.70
N PHE A 312 -28.22 19.56 15.01
CA PHE A 312 -28.70 20.68 14.21
C PHE A 312 -29.82 21.40 14.98
N ILE A 313 -29.71 22.73 15.07
CA ILE A 313 -30.63 23.58 15.84
C ILE A 313 -31.21 24.64 14.92
N CYS A 314 -32.51 24.89 15.03
CA CYS A 314 -33.18 25.97 14.31
C CYS A 314 -32.75 27.33 14.89
N SER A 315 -32.25 28.23 14.03
CA SER A 315 -31.79 29.57 14.44
C SER A 315 -32.87 30.41 15.11
N ASP A 316 -34.12 30.27 14.66
CA ASP A 316 -35.22 31.17 15.05
C ASP A 316 -35.91 30.70 16.33
N THR A 317 -35.99 29.37 16.53
CA THR A 317 -36.74 28.77 17.66
C THR A 317 -35.83 28.20 18.74
N GLY A 318 -34.55 27.96 18.45
CA GLY A 318 -33.64 27.23 19.33
C GLY A 318 -34.00 25.76 19.51
N ALA A 319 -34.99 25.25 18.78
CA ALA A 319 -35.41 23.86 18.87
C ALA A 319 -34.45 22.93 18.11
N LEU A 320 -34.27 21.73 18.64
CA LEU A 320 -33.52 20.65 17.99
C LEU A 320 -34.28 20.19 16.73
N MET A 321 -33.58 20.12 15.60
CA MET A 321 -34.12 19.59 14.35
C MET A 321 -34.22 18.07 14.43
N GLN A 322 -35.46 17.54 14.47
CA GLN A 322 -35.71 16.08 14.47
C GLN A 322 -35.91 15.52 13.07
N GLU A 323 -36.53 16.27 12.17
CA GLU A 323 -36.73 15.86 10.79
C GLU A 323 -35.51 16.18 9.91
N PRO A 324 -35.16 15.32 8.94
CA PRO A 324 -34.08 15.60 8.01
C PRO A 324 -34.41 16.85 7.20
N ALA A 325 -33.47 17.81 7.18
CA ALA A 325 -33.66 19.06 6.48
C ALA A 325 -33.85 18.81 4.96
N LYS A 326 -34.87 19.45 4.38
CA LYS A 326 -35.05 19.46 2.91
C LYS A 326 -33.86 20.15 2.26
N ARG A 327 -33.34 19.54 1.20
CA ARG A 327 -32.21 20.08 0.44
C ARG A 327 -32.74 20.94 -0.70
N TYR A 328 -31.95 21.91 -1.15
CA TYR A 328 -32.27 22.66 -2.34
C TYR A 328 -31.01 22.94 -3.15
N GLN A 329 -31.18 23.00 -4.48
CA GLN A 329 -30.14 23.47 -5.38
C GLN A 329 -30.68 24.69 -6.14
N PRO A 330 -30.05 25.88 -5.98
CA PRO A 330 -30.45 27.04 -6.75
C PRO A 330 -30.10 26.81 -8.21
N TYR A 331 -31.08 26.97 -9.09
CA TYR A 331 -30.88 26.92 -10.54
C TYR A 331 -31.55 28.12 -11.17
N LYS A 332 -30.74 28.97 -11.81
CA LYS A 332 -31.15 30.32 -12.23
C LYS A 332 -31.65 31.13 -11.03
N ASN A 333 -32.94 31.45 -11.00
CA ASN A 333 -33.59 32.27 -9.97
C ASN A 333 -34.59 31.47 -9.13
N GLU A 334 -34.56 30.13 -9.21
CA GLU A 334 -35.48 29.26 -8.47
C GLU A 334 -34.72 28.29 -7.58
N ASN A 335 -35.24 28.08 -6.37
CA ASN A 335 -34.72 27.08 -5.44
C ASN A 335 -35.47 25.77 -5.64
N MET A 336 -34.85 24.85 -6.38
CA MET A 336 -35.36 23.50 -6.60
C MET A 336 -35.17 22.72 -5.30
N LYS A 337 -36.26 22.37 -4.63
CA LYS A 337 -36.25 21.64 -3.34
C LYS A 337 -36.43 20.16 -3.59
N PHE A 338 -35.68 19.35 -2.85
CA PHE A 338 -35.74 17.91 -2.92
C PHE A 338 -35.82 17.29 -1.52
N SER A 339 -36.59 16.22 -1.41
CA SER A 339 -36.52 15.34 -0.25
C SER A 339 -35.32 14.41 -0.36
N VAL A 340 -34.92 13.80 0.77
CA VAL A 340 -33.81 12.85 0.82
C VAL A 340 -34.15 11.58 0.01
N GLU A 341 -35.42 11.19 0.00
CA GLU A 341 -35.95 10.06 -0.76
C GLU A 341 -35.93 10.31 -2.27
N GLU A 342 -36.40 11.48 -2.72
CA GLU A 342 -36.39 11.87 -4.14
C GLU A 342 -34.98 11.83 -4.70
N LEU A 343 -34.01 12.35 -3.95
CA LEU A 343 -32.60 12.34 -4.33
C LEU A 343 -32.03 10.93 -4.41
N SER A 344 -32.43 10.04 -3.49
CA SER A 344 -32.04 8.64 -3.51
C SER A 344 -32.65 7.88 -4.69
N GLU A 345 -33.85 8.26 -5.12
CA GLU A 345 -34.53 7.68 -6.28
C GLU A 345 -33.90 8.15 -7.59
N ILE A 346 -33.60 9.46 -7.73
CA ILE A 346 -32.95 10.02 -8.93
C ILE A 346 -31.59 9.36 -9.18
N LYS A 347 -30.83 9.08 -8.13
CA LYS A 347 -29.54 8.40 -8.26
C LYS A 347 -29.69 6.90 -8.58
N ARG A 348 -30.85 6.27 -8.37
CA ARG A 348 -31.00 4.81 -8.44
C ARG A 348 -30.97 4.28 -9.89
N VAL A 349 -29.84 3.68 -10.28
CA VAL A 349 -29.64 3.06 -11.60
C VAL A 349 -29.72 1.53 -11.57
N SER A 350 -29.29 0.86 -10.49
CA SER A 350 -29.24 -0.62 -10.47
C SER A 350 -29.44 -1.24 -9.08
N PRO A 351 -29.68 -2.56 -8.97
CA PRO A 351 -29.87 -3.22 -7.68
C PRO A 351 -28.57 -3.42 -6.88
N GLY A 352 -27.42 -2.88 -7.31
CA GLY A 352 -26.18 -2.86 -6.53
C GLY A 352 -25.38 -4.17 -6.49
N HIS A 353 -25.61 -5.07 -7.46
CA HIS A 353 -24.91 -6.36 -7.60
C HIS A 353 -23.82 -6.26 -8.67
N LEU A 354 -22.78 -7.09 -8.57
CA LEU A 354 -21.81 -7.26 -9.65
C LEU A 354 -22.48 -8.07 -10.76
N ARG A 355 -22.75 -7.44 -11.91
CA ARG A 355 -23.47 -8.10 -13.03
C ARG A 355 -22.55 -8.26 -14.22
N LEU A 356 -22.32 -9.49 -14.65
CA LEU A 356 -21.55 -9.78 -15.85
C LEU A 356 -22.30 -9.29 -17.10
N LEU A 357 -21.63 -8.53 -17.95
CA LEU A 357 -22.15 -8.05 -19.24
C LEU A 357 -21.61 -8.89 -20.40
N GLY A 358 -20.36 -9.33 -20.33
CA GLY A 358 -19.74 -10.15 -21.38
C GLY A 358 -18.22 -10.22 -21.26
N PHE A 359 -17.54 -10.62 -22.33
CA PHE A 359 -16.08 -10.79 -22.35
C PHE A 359 -15.44 -10.05 -23.51
N LYS A 360 -14.35 -9.32 -23.25
CA LYS A 360 -13.54 -8.64 -24.26
C LYS A 360 -12.10 -9.17 -24.27
N PRO A 361 -11.39 -9.13 -25.42
CA PRO A 361 -9.96 -9.47 -25.47
C PRO A 361 -9.13 -8.54 -24.57
N LEU A 362 -8.09 -9.08 -23.92
CA LEU A 362 -7.21 -8.30 -23.02
C LEU A 362 -6.58 -7.08 -23.71
N ASN A 363 -6.26 -7.16 -25.00
CA ASN A 363 -5.65 -6.06 -25.76
C ASN A 363 -6.55 -4.80 -25.88
N CYS A 364 -7.85 -4.92 -25.60
CA CYS A 364 -8.80 -3.81 -25.55
C CYS A 364 -8.73 -3.04 -24.23
N LEU A 365 -8.17 -3.65 -23.18
CA LEU A 365 -7.91 -2.98 -21.91
C LEU A 365 -6.55 -2.26 -22.03
N LYS A 366 -6.52 -0.98 -21.68
CA LYS A 366 -5.32 -0.14 -21.74
C LYS A 366 -4.93 0.25 -20.33
N ASP A 367 -3.65 0.48 -20.10
CA ASP A 367 -3.11 0.76 -18.76
C ASP A 367 -3.71 2.05 -18.18
N TYR A 368 -4.01 3.04 -19.03
CA TYR A 368 -4.64 4.31 -18.65
C TYR A 368 -6.17 4.21 -18.43
N HIS A 369 -6.80 3.05 -18.61
CA HIS A 369 -8.22 2.85 -18.29
C HIS A 369 -8.46 2.53 -16.81
N ASN A 370 -7.47 2.70 -15.94
CA ASN A 370 -7.64 2.47 -14.51
C ASN A 370 -7.87 3.80 -13.78
N LEU A 371 -9.07 3.98 -13.21
CA LEU A 371 -9.41 5.20 -12.46
C LEU A 371 -8.80 5.24 -11.05
N ARG A 372 -8.77 4.10 -10.38
CA ARG A 372 -8.44 3.99 -8.96
C ARG A 372 -7.88 2.61 -8.62
N PRO A 373 -7.28 2.38 -7.43
CA PRO A 373 -6.72 1.08 -7.07
C PRO A 373 -7.70 -0.08 -7.31
N SER A 374 -7.22 -1.15 -7.96
CA SER A 374 -8.05 -2.31 -8.26
C SER A 374 -8.46 -3.05 -7.00
N THR A 375 -9.65 -3.67 -7.04
CA THR A 375 -10.14 -4.52 -5.96
C THR A 375 -9.95 -5.98 -6.33
N PHE A 376 -9.36 -6.77 -5.45
CA PHE A 376 -9.14 -8.19 -5.70
C PHE A 376 -10.36 -9.02 -5.27
N VAL A 377 -10.70 -10.02 -6.07
CA VAL A 377 -11.94 -10.79 -5.94
C VAL A 377 -11.61 -12.29 -5.86
N PHE A 378 -12.16 -12.95 -4.84
CA PHE A 378 -11.94 -14.38 -4.58
C PHE A 378 -13.25 -15.08 -4.20
N PRO A 379 -13.50 -16.34 -4.61
CA PRO A 379 -14.76 -17.02 -4.35
C PRO A 379 -14.99 -17.36 -2.88
N SER A 380 -16.26 -17.52 -2.50
CA SER A 380 -16.66 -18.07 -1.20
C SER A 380 -17.83 -19.04 -1.35
N ASP A 381 -17.74 -20.20 -0.72
CA ASP A 381 -18.85 -21.16 -0.63
C ASP A 381 -19.62 -21.04 0.70
N LYS A 382 -19.48 -19.93 1.44
CA LYS A 382 -20.09 -19.77 2.76
C LYS A 382 -21.60 -19.62 2.70
N GLU A 383 -22.11 -18.79 1.79
CA GLU A 383 -23.55 -18.57 1.61
C GLU A 383 -24.07 -19.34 0.39
N VAL A 384 -23.27 -19.42 -0.69
CA VAL A 384 -23.65 -20.13 -1.93
C VAL A 384 -22.65 -21.24 -2.25
N LEU A 385 -23.03 -22.48 -1.96
CA LEU A 385 -22.22 -23.67 -2.26
C LEU A 385 -22.03 -23.84 -3.77
N GLY A 386 -20.78 -24.10 -4.20
CA GLY A 386 -20.42 -24.32 -5.60
C GLY A 386 -19.95 -23.06 -6.34
N SER A 387 -19.92 -21.91 -5.66
CA SER A 387 -19.34 -20.67 -6.16
C SER A 387 -17.88 -20.84 -6.55
N THR A 388 -17.10 -21.56 -5.74
CA THR A 388 -15.67 -21.83 -6.02
C THR A 388 -15.48 -22.60 -7.33
N CYS A 389 -16.31 -23.62 -7.58
CA CYS A 389 -16.21 -24.44 -8.78
C CYS A 389 -16.48 -23.62 -10.06
N ILE A 390 -17.56 -22.83 -10.05
CA ILE A 390 -17.93 -21.96 -11.17
C ILE A 390 -16.86 -20.88 -11.38
N PHE A 391 -16.36 -20.28 -10.30
CA PHE A 391 -15.30 -19.28 -10.36
C PHE A 391 -14.04 -19.85 -11.00
N ILE A 392 -13.58 -21.04 -10.60
CA ILE A 392 -12.40 -21.71 -11.17
C ILE A 392 -12.60 -21.97 -12.67
N ALA A 393 -13.79 -22.44 -13.08
CA ALA A 393 -14.09 -22.67 -14.49
C ALA A 393 -14.03 -21.38 -15.31
N LEU A 394 -14.58 -20.29 -14.77
CA LEU A 394 -14.57 -18.96 -15.40
C LEU A 394 -13.14 -18.40 -15.49
N HIS A 395 -12.40 -18.45 -14.38
CA HIS A 395 -11.02 -17.99 -14.24
C HIS A 395 -10.09 -18.68 -15.25
N ARG A 396 -10.08 -20.01 -15.29
CA ARG A 396 -9.26 -20.79 -16.24
C ARG A 396 -9.60 -20.48 -17.69
N SER A 397 -10.89 -20.34 -18.00
CA SER A 397 -11.35 -20.01 -19.36
C SER A 397 -10.92 -18.61 -19.79
N MET A 398 -10.98 -17.63 -18.89
CA MET A 398 -10.54 -16.26 -19.15
C MET A 398 -9.04 -16.18 -19.46
N LEU A 399 -8.22 -16.91 -18.70
CA LEU A 399 -6.78 -17.03 -18.93
C LEU A 399 -6.47 -17.71 -20.27
N GLN A 400 -7.07 -18.87 -20.53
CA GLN A 400 -6.85 -19.62 -21.76
C GLN A 400 -7.22 -18.81 -23.00
N LEU A 401 -8.35 -18.10 -22.95
CA LEU A 401 -8.86 -17.32 -24.08
C LEU A 401 -8.28 -15.90 -24.16
N LYS A 402 -7.44 -15.49 -23.17
CA LYS A 402 -6.88 -14.13 -23.04
C LYS A 402 -7.96 -13.05 -23.10
N ARG A 403 -9.01 -13.24 -22.30
CA ARG A 403 -10.16 -12.33 -22.21
C ARG A 403 -10.40 -11.88 -20.78
N PHE A 404 -10.87 -10.65 -20.63
CA PHE A 404 -11.39 -10.13 -19.37
C PHE A 404 -12.92 -10.07 -19.42
N ALA A 405 -13.55 -10.17 -18.26
CA ALA A 405 -14.99 -10.02 -18.12
C ALA A 405 -15.33 -8.53 -17.90
N VAL A 406 -16.26 -8.00 -18.69
CA VAL A 406 -16.84 -6.67 -18.46
C VAL A 406 -18.06 -6.85 -17.58
N ALA A 407 -18.11 -6.13 -16.48
CA ALA A 407 -19.22 -6.19 -15.54
C ALA A 407 -19.65 -4.79 -15.08
N PHE A 408 -20.84 -4.73 -14.52
CA PHE A 408 -21.38 -3.55 -13.86
C PHE A 408 -21.25 -3.74 -12.35
N TYR A 409 -20.66 -2.79 -11.64
CA TYR A 409 -20.39 -2.85 -10.20
C TYR A 409 -20.64 -1.50 -9.55
N GLY A 410 -21.24 -1.47 -8.37
CA GLY A 410 -21.41 -0.24 -7.62
C GLY A 410 -22.65 -0.27 -6.73
N SER A 411 -22.89 0.83 -6.04
CA SER A 411 -24.15 1.04 -5.33
C SER A 411 -25.29 1.20 -6.34
N SER A 412 -26.52 1.24 -5.84
CA SER A 412 -27.63 1.62 -6.69
C SER A 412 -27.50 3.04 -7.23
N SER A 413 -26.81 3.93 -6.50
CA SER A 413 -26.64 5.35 -6.83
C SER A 413 -25.50 5.64 -7.80
N HIS A 414 -24.41 4.87 -7.75
CA HIS A 414 -23.19 5.12 -8.52
C HIS A 414 -22.68 3.80 -9.10
N PRO A 415 -23.27 3.35 -10.22
CA PRO A 415 -22.71 2.20 -10.88
C PRO A 415 -21.53 2.55 -11.76
N GLN A 416 -20.53 1.66 -11.76
CA GLN A 416 -19.33 1.75 -12.56
C GLN A 416 -19.20 0.52 -13.46
N LEU A 417 -18.68 0.73 -14.67
CA LEU A 417 -18.16 -0.38 -15.46
C LEU A 417 -16.82 -0.85 -14.89
N VAL A 418 -16.68 -2.17 -14.73
CA VAL A 418 -15.45 -2.79 -14.25
C VAL A 418 -14.97 -3.88 -15.20
N ALA A 419 -13.65 -4.01 -15.29
CA ALA A 419 -12.99 -5.12 -15.95
C ALA A 419 -12.51 -6.12 -14.89
N LEU A 420 -13.03 -7.34 -14.93
CA LEU A 420 -12.55 -8.48 -14.17
C LEU A 420 -11.44 -9.17 -14.96
N VAL A 421 -10.21 -9.08 -14.49
CA VAL A 421 -9.01 -9.66 -15.10
C VAL A 421 -8.53 -10.82 -14.24
N ALA A 422 -8.51 -12.03 -14.80
CA ALA A 422 -8.02 -13.21 -14.10
C ALA A 422 -6.48 -13.19 -13.95
N GLN A 423 -6.00 -13.58 -12.78
CA GLN A 423 -4.59 -13.70 -12.42
C GLN A 423 -4.30 -15.12 -11.93
N ASP A 424 -3.25 -15.73 -12.48
CA ASP A 424 -2.72 -17.01 -11.98
C ASP A 424 -1.87 -16.81 -10.73
N GLU A 425 -1.74 -17.86 -9.93
CA GLU A 425 -0.85 -17.85 -8.78
C GLU A 425 0.61 -17.78 -9.22
N ILE A 426 1.37 -16.84 -8.65
CA ILE A 426 2.82 -16.77 -8.82
C ILE A 426 3.48 -17.05 -7.48
N THR A 427 4.26 -18.13 -7.41
CA THR A 427 5.02 -18.54 -6.22
C THR A 427 6.52 -18.41 -6.47
N ARG A 428 7.25 -17.93 -5.46
CA ARG A 428 8.73 -17.95 -5.41
C ARG A 428 9.18 -18.73 -4.16
N ALA A 429 10.48 -18.94 -3.99
CA ALA A 429 11.04 -19.67 -2.84
C ALA A 429 10.62 -19.10 -1.46
N GLY A 430 10.22 -17.83 -1.39
CA GLY A 430 9.66 -17.15 -0.20
C GLY A 430 8.11 -17.14 -0.13
N GLY A 431 7.45 -18.07 -0.81
CA GLY A 431 5.99 -18.25 -0.80
C GLY A 431 5.24 -17.59 -1.95
N GLN A 432 3.92 -17.43 -1.77
CA GLN A 432 3.04 -16.79 -2.74
C GLN A 432 3.43 -15.29 -2.89
N VAL A 433 3.65 -14.87 -4.13
CA VAL A 433 3.92 -13.48 -4.53
C VAL A 433 2.65 -12.84 -5.07
N GLU A 434 1.98 -13.51 -6.00
CA GLU A 434 0.70 -13.09 -6.53
C GLU A 434 -0.37 -14.15 -6.25
N PRO A 435 -1.50 -13.79 -5.62
CA PRO A 435 -2.57 -14.74 -5.33
C PRO A 435 -3.38 -15.09 -6.59
N PRO A 436 -3.94 -16.31 -6.67
CA PRO A 436 -4.88 -16.66 -7.72
C PRO A 436 -6.23 -15.96 -7.48
N GLY A 437 -6.83 -15.40 -8.53
CA GLY A 437 -8.13 -14.73 -8.42
C GLY A 437 -8.41 -13.78 -9.58
N MET A 438 -9.19 -12.73 -9.32
CA MET A 438 -9.49 -11.71 -10.33
C MET A 438 -9.27 -10.29 -9.78
N HIS A 439 -8.63 -9.44 -10.57
CA HIS A 439 -8.61 -7.99 -10.33
C HIS A 439 -9.85 -7.35 -10.93
N MET A 440 -10.57 -6.58 -10.14
CA MET A 440 -11.65 -5.71 -10.56
C MET A 440 -11.09 -4.30 -10.77
N ILE A 441 -10.88 -3.94 -12.03
CA ILE A 441 -10.35 -2.65 -12.49
C ILE A 441 -11.53 -1.73 -12.81
N TYR A 442 -11.52 -0.52 -12.27
CA TYR A 442 -12.57 0.48 -12.47
C TYR A 442 -12.32 1.25 -13.76
N LEU A 443 -13.22 1.10 -14.74
CA LEU A 443 -13.08 1.67 -16.07
C LEU A 443 -13.64 3.09 -16.12
N PRO A 444 -12.99 4.04 -16.81
CA PRO A 444 -13.52 5.39 -17.02
C PRO A 444 -14.79 5.39 -17.89
N TYR A 445 -15.71 6.28 -17.56
CA TYR A 445 -16.72 6.79 -18.48
C TYR A 445 -16.13 7.91 -19.35
N SER A 446 -16.90 8.37 -20.33
CA SER A 446 -16.49 9.48 -21.21
C SER A 446 -16.13 10.74 -20.43
N ASP A 447 -16.85 11.02 -19.35
CA ASP A 447 -16.66 12.22 -18.52
C ASP A 447 -15.35 12.22 -17.73
N ASP A 448 -14.78 11.02 -17.50
CA ASP A 448 -13.51 10.85 -16.79
C ASP A 448 -12.29 11.03 -17.71
N ILE A 449 -12.48 10.88 -19.03
CA ILE A 449 -11.41 10.97 -20.02
C ILE A 449 -11.18 12.44 -20.36
N ARG A 450 -9.96 12.92 -20.13
CA ARG A 450 -9.55 14.29 -20.46
C ARG A 450 -8.91 14.33 -21.85
N ASP A 451 -9.42 15.22 -22.70
CA ASP A 451 -8.82 15.49 -24.01
C ASP A 451 -7.43 16.12 -23.86
N ILE A 452 -6.55 15.84 -24.81
CA ILE A 452 -5.22 16.44 -24.87
C ILE A 452 -5.37 17.94 -25.17
N GLU A 453 -4.61 18.79 -24.47
CA GLU A 453 -4.65 20.24 -24.71
C GLU A 453 -4.38 20.58 -26.19
N GLU A 454 -5.18 21.49 -26.76
CA GLU A 454 -5.10 21.88 -28.18
C GLU A 454 -3.72 22.39 -28.62
N PHE A 455 -2.90 22.88 -27.67
CA PHE A 455 -1.53 23.34 -27.92
C PHE A 455 -0.62 22.22 -28.49
N TYR A 456 -0.91 20.96 -28.17
CA TYR A 456 -0.25 19.78 -28.73
C TYR A 456 -0.95 19.23 -29.99
N SER A 457 -2.09 19.81 -30.36
CA SER A 457 -2.93 19.38 -31.49
C SER A 457 -2.72 20.23 -32.76
N SER A 458 -2.09 21.39 -32.65
CA SER A 458 -1.83 22.30 -33.78
C SER A 458 -0.61 21.89 -34.61
N SER A 459 -0.78 20.81 -35.37
CA SER A 459 -0.37 20.59 -36.78
C SER A 459 -0.12 19.08 -37.00
N PRO A 460 -0.70 18.47 -38.05
CA PRO A 460 -0.34 17.12 -38.48
C PRO A 460 1.06 17.03 -39.13
N GLU A 461 1.91 18.05 -38.93
CA GLU A 461 3.34 17.92 -39.15
C GLU A 461 3.86 16.99 -38.04
N GLN A 462 4.33 15.81 -38.43
CA GLN A 462 4.87 14.79 -37.54
C GLN A 462 5.66 15.44 -36.39
N ALA A 463 5.15 15.29 -35.16
CA ALA A 463 5.92 15.59 -33.96
C ALA A 463 7.35 15.07 -34.18
N PRO A 464 8.40 15.90 -33.95
CA PRO A 464 9.75 15.59 -34.35
C PRO A 464 10.14 14.22 -33.79
N ARG A 465 10.38 13.25 -34.68
CA ARG A 465 10.77 11.90 -34.28
C ARG A 465 12.26 11.85 -34.05
N ALA A 466 12.66 11.16 -32.99
CA ALA A 466 14.06 10.88 -32.72
C ALA A 466 14.66 10.03 -33.85
N THR A 467 15.91 10.29 -34.19
CA THR A 467 16.71 9.48 -35.11
C THR A 467 17.15 8.18 -34.44
N ASP A 468 17.45 7.13 -35.22
CA ASP A 468 17.93 5.84 -34.70
C ASP A 468 19.19 5.99 -33.82
N GLY A 469 20.06 6.96 -34.16
CA GLY A 469 21.24 7.28 -33.34
C GLY A 469 20.89 7.85 -31.97
N GLN A 470 19.89 8.73 -31.89
CA GLN A 470 19.38 9.28 -30.63
C GLN A 470 18.69 8.20 -29.79
N ILE A 471 17.89 7.33 -30.43
CA ILE A 471 17.22 6.20 -29.77
C ILE A 471 18.25 5.22 -29.20
N SER A 472 19.30 4.90 -29.95
CA SER A 472 20.38 4.01 -29.51
C SER A 472 21.11 4.56 -28.28
N LYS A 473 21.43 5.87 -28.28
CA LYS A 473 22.06 6.56 -27.14
C LYS A 473 21.14 6.62 -25.92
N ALA A 474 19.85 6.91 -26.11
CA ALA A 474 18.85 6.85 -25.04
C ALA A 474 18.77 5.44 -24.43
N GLY A 475 18.72 4.41 -25.27
CA GLY A 475 18.69 3.01 -24.82
C GLY A 475 19.96 2.61 -24.06
N ALA A 476 21.14 3.12 -24.44
CA ALA A 476 22.38 2.91 -23.71
C ALA A 476 22.37 3.59 -22.34
N LEU A 477 21.79 4.79 -22.22
CA LEU A 477 21.59 5.49 -20.95
C LEU A 477 20.63 4.71 -20.04
N ILE A 478 19.43 4.35 -20.54
CA ILE A 478 18.42 3.60 -19.78
C ILE A 478 19.03 2.31 -19.22
N LYS A 479 19.78 1.54 -20.01
CA LYS A 479 20.46 0.32 -19.56
C LYS A 479 21.44 0.52 -18.40
N ARG A 480 22.00 1.72 -18.21
CA ARG A 480 22.94 2.02 -17.12
C ARG A 480 22.24 2.48 -15.84
N ILE A 481 21.02 3.02 -15.97
CA ILE A 481 20.19 3.49 -14.84
C ILE A 481 19.03 2.54 -14.52
N ASP A 482 18.93 1.41 -15.23
CA ASP A 482 17.87 0.42 -15.08
C ASP A 482 17.95 -0.29 -13.72
N LEU A 483 16.85 -0.23 -12.97
CA LEU A 483 16.69 -0.91 -11.69
C LEU A 483 16.17 -2.33 -11.94
N LYS A 484 17.09 -3.28 -12.13
CA LYS A 484 16.76 -4.66 -12.56
C LYS A 484 15.77 -5.41 -11.65
N ASP A 485 15.80 -5.13 -10.34
CA ASP A 485 14.99 -5.83 -9.34
C ASP A 485 14.04 -4.85 -8.60
N PHE A 486 13.47 -3.88 -9.33
CA PHE A 486 12.51 -2.94 -8.75
C PHE A 486 11.31 -3.66 -8.15
N SER A 487 10.97 -3.30 -6.91
CA SER A 487 9.76 -3.71 -6.23
C SER A 487 9.11 -2.51 -5.57
N VAL A 488 7.78 -2.41 -5.68
CA VAL A 488 7.00 -1.33 -5.06
C VAL A 488 7.13 -1.34 -3.52
N TYR A 489 7.55 -2.47 -2.93
CA TYR A 489 7.77 -2.62 -1.49
C TYR A 489 9.14 -2.13 -1.00
N GLN A 490 10.03 -1.69 -1.89
CA GLN A 490 11.38 -1.24 -1.53
C GLN A 490 11.43 0.17 -0.94
N PHE A 491 10.42 0.99 -1.19
CA PHE A 491 10.43 2.40 -0.82
C PHE A 491 9.38 2.67 0.27
N ALA A 492 9.82 3.22 1.39
CA ALA A 492 8.93 3.72 2.42
C ALA A 492 8.41 5.13 2.06
N ASN A 493 7.19 5.47 2.50
CA ASN A 493 6.68 6.85 2.37
C ASN A 493 7.42 7.77 3.36
N PRO A 494 8.26 8.73 2.91
CA PRO A 494 9.11 9.54 3.79
C PRO A 494 8.29 10.41 4.76
N ALA A 495 7.15 10.94 4.30
CA ALA A 495 6.27 11.75 5.11
C ALA A 495 5.65 10.95 6.27
N LEU A 496 5.23 9.71 6.01
CA LEU A 496 4.73 8.82 7.06
C LEU A 496 5.83 8.37 8.02
N GLN A 497 7.02 8.02 7.50
CA GLN A 497 8.16 7.66 8.35
C GLN A 497 8.52 8.80 9.31
N ARG A 498 8.64 10.02 8.78
CA ARG A 498 8.87 11.22 9.59
C ARG A 498 7.76 11.47 10.61
N HIS A 499 6.50 11.36 10.20
CA HIS A 499 5.36 11.56 11.11
C HIS A 499 5.43 10.63 12.32
N TYR A 500 5.60 9.32 12.11
CA TYR A 500 5.63 8.35 13.20
C TYR A 500 6.93 8.39 14.01
N ALA A 501 8.06 8.70 13.39
CA ALA A 501 9.31 8.90 14.12
C ALA A 501 9.21 10.09 15.08
N VAL A 502 8.63 11.22 14.64
CA VAL A 502 8.39 12.38 15.51
C VAL A 502 7.43 12.04 16.64
N LEU A 503 6.34 11.30 16.36
CA LEU A 503 5.43 10.83 17.41
C LEU A 503 6.12 9.92 18.42
N GLN A 504 7.02 9.05 17.97
CA GLN A 504 7.81 8.18 18.83
C GLN A 504 8.75 8.98 19.73
N ALA A 505 9.50 9.94 19.17
CA ALA A 505 10.39 10.82 19.93
C ALA A 505 9.62 11.61 21.00
N LEU A 506 8.45 12.16 20.64
CA LEU A 506 7.56 12.86 21.59
C LEU A 506 7.05 11.93 22.71
N ALA A 507 6.68 10.69 22.38
CA ALA A 507 6.21 9.72 23.37
C ALA A 507 7.32 9.22 24.31
N LEU A 508 8.58 9.37 23.91
CA LEU A 508 9.77 9.01 24.68
C LEU A 508 10.42 10.20 25.40
N GLU A 509 9.85 11.41 25.27
CA GLU A 509 10.42 12.66 25.78
C GLU A 509 11.85 12.92 25.28
N GLU A 510 12.11 12.60 24.01
CA GLU A 510 13.38 12.88 23.34
C GLU A 510 13.40 14.30 22.75
N ASP A 511 14.48 15.05 22.99
CA ASP A 511 14.64 16.43 22.52
C ASP A 511 15.14 16.53 21.07
N GLU A 512 15.70 15.45 20.51
CA GLU A 512 16.24 15.42 19.16
C GLU A 512 15.17 15.06 18.13
N MET A 513 15.10 15.82 17.03
CA MET A 513 14.25 15.45 15.89
C MET A 513 14.88 14.25 15.16
N PRO A 514 14.11 13.19 14.89
CA PRO A 514 14.63 12.02 14.19
C PRO A 514 14.97 12.38 12.74
N ASP A 515 16.18 12.01 12.31
CA ASP A 515 16.58 12.09 10.91
C ASP A 515 16.08 10.85 10.16
N ILE A 516 15.39 11.07 9.04
CA ILE A 516 14.78 10.01 8.24
C ILE A 516 15.36 10.09 6.84
N ASN A 517 16.00 9.01 6.40
CA ASN A 517 16.51 8.90 5.05
C ASN A 517 15.34 8.80 4.06
N ASP A 518 15.31 9.72 3.09
CA ASP A 518 14.31 9.73 2.03
C ASP A 518 14.77 8.82 0.89
N GLU A 519 14.26 7.59 0.88
CA GLU A 519 14.55 6.58 -0.14
C GLU A 519 13.98 6.93 -1.52
N THR A 520 13.12 7.95 -1.64
CA THR A 520 12.53 8.38 -2.91
C THR A 520 13.42 9.34 -3.69
N LEU A 521 14.48 9.87 -3.07
CA LEU A 521 15.46 10.69 -3.74
C LEU A 521 16.34 9.85 -4.69
N PRO A 522 16.77 10.43 -5.83
CA PRO A 522 17.68 9.73 -6.74
C PRO A 522 19.02 9.36 -6.07
N ASP A 523 19.56 8.21 -6.44
CA ASP A 523 20.91 7.78 -6.04
C ASP A 523 21.98 8.64 -6.76
N GLU A 524 22.31 9.78 -6.17
CA GLU A 524 23.31 10.73 -6.69
C GLU A 524 24.70 10.08 -6.85
N GLU A 525 25.07 9.15 -5.97
CA GLU A 525 26.35 8.44 -6.06
C GLU A 525 26.33 7.48 -7.26
N GLY A 526 25.25 6.72 -7.43
CA GLY A 526 25.02 5.86 -8.58
C GLY A 526 25.00 6.60 -9.91
N LEU A 527 24.37 7.78 -9.95
CA LEU A 527 24.29 8.64 -11.12
C LEU A 527 25.62 9.32 -11.46
N SER A 528 26.45 9.60 -10.45
CA SER A 528 27.79 10.19 -10.61
C SER A 528 28.84 9.22 -11.16
N ARG A 529 28.51 7.92 -11.30
CA ARG A 529 29.45 6.92 -11.84
C ARG A 529 29.91 7.33 -13.26
N PRO A 530 31.21 7.25 -13.59
CA PRO A 530 31.75 7.73 -14.87
C PRO A 530 31.06 7.15 -16.11
N GLY A 531 30.59 5.90 -16.00
CA GLY A 531 29.78 5.27 -17.04
C GLY A 531 28.45 5.99 -17.24
N VAL A 532 27.70 6.28 -16.20
CA VAL A 532 26.40 6.94 -16.31
C VAL A 532 26.58 8.35 -16.88
N VAL A 533 27.51 9.13 -16.32
CA VAL A 533 27.83 10.49 -16.77
C VAL A 533 28.17 10.52 -18.27
N LYS A 534 29.06 9.64 -18.73
CA LYS A 534 29.41 9.55 -20.15
C LYS A 534 28.19 9.25 -21.04
N ALA A 535 27.29 8.38 -20.60
CA ALA A 535 26.08 8.06 -21.37
C ALA A 535 25.09 9.24 -21.40
N ILE A 536 25.00 10.01 -20.31
CA ILE A 536 24.20 11.24 -20.23
C ILE A 536 24.77 12.28 -21.21
N GLU A 537 26.08 12.53 -21.19
CA GLU A 537 26.74 13.48 -22.08
C GLU A 537 26.58 13.09 -23.56
N GLU A 538 26.82 11.83 -23.90
CA GLU A 538 26.65 11.33 -25.27
C GLU A 538 25.22 11.51 -25.79
N PHE A 539 24.22 11.33 -24.92
CA PHE A 539 22.80 11.54 -25.21
C PHE A 539 22.48 13.03 -25.36
N LYS A 540 22.90 13.88 -24.41
CA LYS A 540 22.75 15.34 -24.48
C LYS A 540 23.30 15.90 -25.78
N LEU A 541 24.54 15.53 -26.14
CA LEU A 541 25.19 15.94 -27.39
C LEU A 541 24.41 15.51 -28.63
N SER A 542 23.72 14.36 -28.59
CA SER A 542 22.94 13.88 -29.73
C SER A 542 21.63 14.64 -29.98
N ILE A 543 21.09 15.30 -28.95
CA ILE A 543 19.85 16.07 -29.03
C ILE A 543 20.16 17.54 -29.24
N TYR A 544 20.99 18.10 -28.37
CA TYR A 544 21.20 19.54 -28.30
C TYR A 544 22.44 20.03 -29.09
N GLY A 545 23.32 19.11 -29.49
CA GLY A 545 24.59 19.44 -30.16
C GLY A 545 25.59 20.16 -29.26
N ASP A 546 26.69 20.63 -29.87
CA ASP A 546 27.81 21.27 -29.15
C ASP A 546 27.53 22.71 -28.68
N LYS A 547 26.35 23.27 -29.01
CA LYS A 547 25.98 24.68 -28.75
C LYS A 547 24.89 24.85 -27.69
N TYR A 548 24.69 23.84 -26.86
CA TYR A 548 23.73 23.93 -25.78
C TYR A 548 24.37 24.60 -24.57
N ASP A 549 24.15 25.90 -24.42
CA ASP A 549 24.39 26.58 -23.15
C ASP A 549 23.26 26.16 -22.19
N ASP A 550 23.58 25.33 -21.21
CA ASP A 550 22.70 25.06 -20.05
C ASP A 550 22.52 26.39 -19.30
N GLU A 551 21.52 27.20 -19.67
CA GLU A 551 21.20 28.48 -19.00
C GLU A 551 20.78 28.31 -17.52
N ASN A 552 20.80 27.09 -16.97
CA ASN A 552 20.36 26.78 -15.60
C ASN A 552 21.46 26.32 -14.63
N ASN A 553 22.75 26.30 -15.01
CA ASN A 553 23.83 25.94 -14.08
C ASN A 553 24.34 27.10 -13.21
N SER A 554 23.54 28.14 -13.00
CA SER A 554 23.84 29.20 -12.02
C SER A 554 22.64 29.46 -11.11
N VAL A 555 22.32 28.49 -10.26
CA VAL A 555 21.70 28.78 -8.96
C VAL A 555 22.80 28.73 -7.92
N ASP A 556 23.71 29.71 -8.00
CA ASP A 556 24.53 30.10 -6.86
C ASP A 556 24.12 31.52 -6.44
N ASN A 557 24.11 31.72 -5.14
CA ASN A 557 23.52 32.85 -4.42
C ASN A 557 23.89 34.22 -5.00
N GLY A 558 22.91 35.02 -5.44
CA GLY A 558 23.14 36.44 -5.69
C GLY A 558 22.02 37.16 -6.44
N LYS A 559 21.32 38.08 -5.74
CA LYS A 559 20.34 39.03 -6.29
C LYS A 559 20.87 39.78 -7.53
N ALA A 560 20.19 39.70 -8.68
CA ALA A 560 20.24 40.74 -9.71
C ALA A 560 19.05 40.73 -10.73
N SER A 561 18.13 41.68 -10.52
CA SER A 561 17.38 42.52 -11.48
C SER A 561 16.59 41.92 -12.67
N GLU A 562 15.25 41.88 -12.50
CA GLU A 562 14.21 41.54 -13.49
C GLU A 562 14.01 42.56 -14.65
N THR A 563 14.73 43.68 -14.71
CA THR A 563 14.39 44.76 -15.65
C THR A 563 14.90 44.57 -17.08
N THR A 564 15.78 43.61 -17.35
CA THR A 564 16.43 43.46 -18.66
C THR A 564 15.79 42.39 -19.54
N GLN A 565 15.03 41.44 -18.97
CA GLN A 565 14.38 40.36 -19.72
C GLN A 565 13.13 40.82 -20.49
N LYS A 566 12.38 41.82 -19.99
CA LYS A 566 11.17 42.34 -20.66
C LYS A 566 11.42 42.98 -22.04
N ARG A 567 12.63 43.51 -22.31
CA ARG A 567 12.93 44.14 -23.62
C ARG A 567 13.37 43.17 -24.71
N LYS A 568 13.78 41.94 -24.37
CA LYS A 568 14.13 40.89 -25.34
C LYS A 568 12.95 39.97 -25.66
N SER A 569 12.03 39.74 -24.71
CA SER A 569 10.81 38.96 -24.94
C SER A 569 9.84 39.66 -25.91
N ASP A 570 9.63 40.98 -25.75
CA ASP A 570 8.67 41.72 -26.60
C ASP A 570 9.10 41.79 -28.07
N SER A 571 10.41 41.80 -28.37
CA SER A 571 10.91 41.83 -29.76
C SER A 571 10.92 40.46 -30.45
N GLN A 572 10.96 39.36 -29.70
CA GLN A 572 10.86 38.00 -30.23
C GLN A 572 9.41 37.49 -30.36
N ILE A 573 8.48 37.99 -29.55
CA ILE A 573 7.05 37.65 -29.65
C ILE A 573 6.42 38.31 -30.90
N ASP A 574 6.75 39.58 -31.19
CA ASP A 574 6.23 40.32 -32.36
C ASP A 574 6.74 39.78 -33.71
N SER A 575 7.87 39.09 -33.74
CA SER A 575 8.42 38.47 -34.95
C SER A 575 7.79 37.10 -35.27
N LYS A 576 7.39 36.34 -34.25
CA LYS A 576 6.72 35.03 -34.43
C LYS A 576 5.23 35.14 -34.79
N GLU A 577 4.51 36.18 -34.36
CA GLU A 577 3.11 36.40 -34.77
C GLU A 577 2.94 36.72 -36.28
N SER A 578 3.99 37.19 -36.95
CA SER A 578 3.93 37.58 -38.37
C SER A 578 3.86 36.39 -39.34
N VAL A 579 4.25 35.20 -38.87
CA VAL A 579 4.31 33.95 -39.65
C VAL A 579 2.96 33.23 -39.68
N ASN A 580 2.02 33.58 -38.79
CA ASN A 580 0.81 32.80 -38.56
C ASN A 580 -0.47 33.36 -39.23
N TYR A 581 -0.33 34.28 -40.19
CA TYR A 581 -1.45 34.77 -40.99
C TYR A 581 -1.41 34.16 -42.38
N ASP A 582 -2.54 33.63 -42.86
CA ASP A 582 -2.72 33.31 -44.27
C ASP A 582 -2.91 34.62 -45.05
N TRP A 583 -1.79 35.20 -45.45
CA TRP A 583 -1.75 36.48 -46.15
C TRP A 583 -2.42 36.41 -47.52
N ALA A 584 -2.52 35.24 -48.13
CA ALA A 584 -3.17 35.05 -49.43
C ALA A 584 -4.70 35.21 -49.30
N ASP A 585 -5.30 34.58 -48.29
CA ASP A 585 -6.73 34.69 -47.97
C ASP A 585 -7.14 36.09 -47.50
N LEU A 586 -6.26 36.76 -46.74
CA LEU A 586 -6.49 38.14 -46.30
C LEU A 586 -6.44 39.14 -47.47
N ALA A 587 -5.61 38.87 -48.47
CA ALA A 587 -5.55 39.64 -49.71
C ALA A 587 -6.79 39.42 -50.57
N ASP A 588 -7.27 38.18 -50.73
CA ASP A 588 -8.48 37.87 -51.53
C ASP A 588 -9.77 38.36 -50.88
N SER A 589 -9.86 38.29 -49.56
CA SER A 589 -11.05 38.74 -48.81
C SER A 589 -11.09 40.25 -48.55
N GLY A 590 -10.06 41.00 -48.95
CA GLY A 590 -9.97 42.46 -48.76
C GLY A 590 -9.77 42.90 -47.30
N LYS A 591 -9.50 41.97 -46.38
CA LYS A 591 -9.39 42.20 -44.93
C LYS A 591 -8.03 42.76 -44.47
N LEU A 592 -7.08 42.97 -45.40
CA LEU A 592 -5.82 43.67 -45.13
C LEU A 592 -6.03 45.09 -44.55
N LYS A 593 -7.19 45.71 -44.81
CA LYS A 593 -7.57 47.01 -44.25
C LYS A 593 -7.82 46.99 -42.75
N ASP A 594 -8.14 45.84 -42.18
CA ASP A 594 -8.50 45.69 -40.76
C ASP A 594 -7.25 45.48 -39.89
N LEU A 595 -6.11 45.13 -40.50
CA LEU A 595 -4.85 44.91 -39.78
C LEU A 595 -4.20 46.22 -39.32
N THR A 596 -3.46 46.16 -38.21
CA THR A 596 -2.68 47.31 -37.70
C THR A 596 -1.45 47.58 -38.57
N VAL A 597 -1.00 48.84 -38.59
CA VAL A 597 0.18 49.25 -39.39
C VAL A 597 1.45 48.48 -38.99
N MET A 598 1.59 48.09 -37.72
CA MET A 598 2.73 47.28 -37.27
C MET A 598 2.72 45.89 -37.90
N LYS A 599 1.57 45.22 -37.96
CA LYS A 599 1.42 43.88 -38.57
C LYS A 599 1.73 43.89 -40.07
N LEU A 600 1.27 44.92 -40.79
CA LEU A 600 1.58 45.11 -42.22
C LEU A 600 3.08 45.35 -42.47
N LYS A 601 3.76 46.06 -41.55
CA LYS A 601 5.21 46.26 -41.63
C LYS A 601 5.98 44.97 -41.36
N SER A 602 5.52 44.12 -40.44
CA SER A 602 6.17 42.82 -40.17
C SER A 602 6.22 41.93 -41.41
N TYR A 603 5.13 41.84 -42.20
CA TYR A 603 5.14 41.15 -43.49
C TYR A 603 6.13 41.75 -44.49
N LEU A 604 6.11 43.08 -44.64
CA LEU A 604 7.01 43.78 -45.56
C LEU A 604 8.48 43.59 -45.14
N THR A 605 8.80 43.59 -43.85
CA THR A 605 10.14 43.32 -43.32
C THR A 605 10.55 41.87 -43.58
N ALA A 606 9.66 40.89 -43.39
CA ALA A 606 9.93 39.48 -43.67
C ALA A 606 10.22 39.22 -45.16
N HIS A 607 9.60 39.99 -46.06
CA HIS A 607 9.79 39.90 -47.51
C HIS A 607 10.80 40.93 -48.08
N ASN A 608 11.58 41.61 -47.22
CA ASN A 608 12.59 42.61 -47.60
C ASN A 608 12.03 43.77 -48.46
N LEU A 609 10.78 44.16 -48.24
CA LEU A 609 10.10 45.25 -48.92
C LEU A 609 10.15 46.56 -48.10
N PRO A 610 10.10 47.74 -48.74
CA PRO A 610 10.10 49.02 -48.04
C PRO A 610 8.91 49.16 -47.06
N VAL A 611 9.19 49.54 -45.82
CA VAL A 611 8.18 49.74 -44.73
C VAL A 611 7.70 51.19 -44.59
N THR A 612 8.11 52.08 -45.48
CA THR A 612 7.76 53.51 -45.46
C THR A 612 6.43 53.76 -46.18
N GLY A 613 5.57 54.60 -45.59
CA GLY A 613 4.29 55.02 -46.18
C GLY A 613 3.12 55.02 -45.20
N LYS A 614 1.97 55.53 -45.66
CA LYS A 614 0.69 55.42 -44.96
C LYS A 614 0.14 53.99 -45.11
N LYS A 615 -0.84 53.62 -44.29
CA LYS A 615 -1.41 52.26 -44.24
C LYS A 615 -1.82 51.72 -45.63
N GLU A 616 -2.48 52.54 -46.44
CA GLU A 616 -2.88 52.18 -47.81
C GLU A 616 -1.68 51.88 -48.73
N THR A 617 -0.57 52.59 -48.55
CA THR A 617 0.66 52.38 -49.31
C THR A 617 1.33 51.05 -48.97
N LEU A 618 1.22 50.62 -47.71
CA LEU A 618 1.70 49.32 -47.25
C LEU A 618 0.82 48.19 -47.80
N ILE A 619 -0.51 48.35 -47.75
CA ILE A 619 -1.47 47.37 -48.29
C ILE A 619 -1.25 47.16 -49.80
N ASN A 620 -1.15 48.23 -50.57
CA ASN A 620 -0.90 48.13 -52.02
C ASN A 620 0.42 47.41 -52.32
N ARG A 621 1.47 47.64 -51.51
CA ARG A 621 2.76 46.98 -51.68
C ARG A 621 2.69 45.48 -51.39
N ILE A 622 1.87 45.06 -50.44
CA ILE A 622 1.58 43.65 -50.14
C ILE A 622 0.79 43.00 -51.30
N LEU A 623 -0.28 43.66 -51.77
CA LEU A 623 -1.08 43.19 -52.91
C LEU A 623 -0.23 43.05 -54.18
N THR A 624 0.61 44.05 -54.48
CA THR A 624 1.51 44.02 -55.64
C THR A 624 2.55 42.90 -55.53
N HIS A 625 3.09 42.64 -54.34
CA HIS A 625 4.02 41.52 -54.11
C HIS A 625 3.33 40.16 -54.30
N MET A 626 2.04 40.06 -54.00
CA MET A 626 1.23 38.85 -54.18
C MET A 626 0.60 38.71 -55.58
N GLY A 627 0.80 39.69 -56.47
CA GLY A 627 0.25 39.68 -57.82
C GLY A 627 -1.27 39.89 -57.90
N LYS A 628 -1.85 40.58 -56.91
CA LYS A 628 -3.30 40.84 -56.78
C LYS A 628 -3.68 42.31 -56.90
#